data_AF-A0A5M5C3V6-F1
#
_entry.id   AF-A0A5M5C3V6-F1
#
_cell.length_a   1.000
_cell.length_b   1.000
_cell.length_c   1.000
_cell.angle_alpha   90.00
_cell.angle_beta   90.00
_cell.angle_gamma   90.00
#
_symmetry.space_group_name_H-M   'P 1'
#
loop_
_entity.id
_entity.type
_entity.pdbx_description
1 polymer ?
#
loop_
_entity_poly.entity_id
_entity_poly.type
_entity_poly.pdbx_seq_one_letter_code
_entity_poly.pdbx_strand_id
1 'polypeptide(L)'
;MSSYSLQRYKGTATRHTCPGCGDRYSFAYYVDEQDTPLHPSVGRCNHESSCGYHYTPKQYFREHPECRATNDFSSGGRKVEQKPKQVSQPGAIGYIPPHYVEKSKSVHSNFFCFIFSLLTSYYGSKAKEVLKRLLEEYRLGATRDGAVIFWQIDSNNKVRTGKVIQYNPEDGH
;
A
#
# COMPACT_ATOMS: atom_id res chain seq x y z
N MET A 1 -24.66 -10.84 -1.53
CA MET A 1 -23.28 -11.20 -1.92
C MET A 1 -22.75 -12.09 -0.80
N SER A 2 -22.51 -13.37 -1.07
CA SER A 2 -21.94 -14.28 -0.06
C SER A 2 -20.58 -13.74 0.40
N SER A 3 -20.42 -13.57 1.70
CA SER A 3 -19.17 -13.10 2.30
C SER A 3 -18.24 -14.30 2.46
N TYR A 4 -17.08 -14.26 1.81
CA TYR A 4 -16.04 -15.29 1.97
C TYR A 4 -14.97 -14.79 2.92
N SER A 5 -14.60 -15.62 3.89
CA SER A 5 -13.56 -15.32 4.87
C SER A 5 -12.46 -16.39 4.84
N LEU A 6 -11.27 -16.05 5.34
CA LEU A 6 -10.20 -17.04 5.44
C LEU A 6 -10.54 -18.07 6.52
N GLN A 7 -10.33 -19.35 6.22
CA GLN A 7 -10.57 -20.45 7.14
C GLN A 7 -9.82 -20.22 8.46
N ARG A 8 -10.59 -20.16 9.55
CA ARG A 8 -10.02 -19.98 10.90
C ARG A 8 -9.13 -21.16 11.26
N TYR A 9 -8.06 -20.88 11.99
CA TYR A 9 -7.17 -21.91 12.48
C TYR A 9 -7.84 -22.71 13.60
N LYS A 10 -8.10 -24.00 13.38
CA LYS A 10 -8.57 -24.95 14.42
C LYS A 10 -7.56 -26.08 14.67
N GLY A 11 -6.35 -25.98 14.11
CA GLY A 11 -5.28 -26.98 14.21
C GLY A 11 -4.63 -27.28 12.86
N THR A 12 -3.60 -28.13 12.85
CA THR A 12 -2.82 -28.47 11.65
C THR A 12 -3.66 -29.06 10.52
N ALA A 13 -4.75 -29.77 10.85
CA ALA A 13 -5.70 -30.31 9.87
C ALA A 13 -6.52 -29.23 9.12
N THR A 14 -6.56 -27.99 9.62
CA THR A 14 -7.18 -26.84 8.93
C THR A 14 -6.19 -26.07 8.03
N ARG A 15 -5.02 -26.66 7.79
CA ARG A 15 -4.03 -26.15 6.87
C ARG A 15 -3.77 -27.17 5.78
N HIS A 16 -3.66 -26.67 4.57
CA HIS A 16 -3.59 -27.48 3.36
C HIS A 16 -2.27 -27.25 2.65
N THR A 17 -2.06 -28.03 1.60
CA THR A 17 -0.90 -27.91 0.73
C THR A 17 -0.98 -26.64 -0.09
N CYS A 18 0.02 -25.78 0.04
CA CYS A 18 0.11 -24.57 -0.78
C CYS A 18 0.42 -24.95 -2.24
N PRO A 19 -0.37 -24.49 -3.22
CA PRO A 19 -0.07 -24.73 -4.63
C PRO A 19 1.18 -23.96 -5.11
N GLY A 20 1.58 -22.89 -4.43
CA GLY A 20 2.75 -22.09 -4.78
C GLY A 20 4.09 -22.70 -4.31
N CYS A 21 4.15 -23.21 -3.08
CA CYS A 21 5.40 -23.73 -2.50
C CYS A 21 5.37 -25.23 -2.16
N GLY A 22 4.23 -25.91 -2.31
CA GLY A 22 4.08 -27.34 -2.05
C GLY A 22 4.08 -27.74 -0.57
N ASP A 23 4.20 -26.77 0.35
CA ASP A 23 4.22 -27.06 1.79
C ASP A 23 2.82 -27.43 2.31
N ARG A 24 2.73 -28.54 3.06
CA ARG A 24 1.48 -29.26 3.37
C ARG A 24 0.59 -28.59 4.42
N TYR A 25 1.14 -27.68 5.21
CA TYR A 25 0.45 -27.09 6.37
C TYR A 25 0.52 -25.55 6.40
N SER A 26 0.76 -24.92 5.26
CA SER A 26 0.84 -23.46 5.17
C SER A 26 -0.34 -22.80 4.48
N PHE A 27 -1.27 -23.55 3.87
CA PHE A 27 -2.35 -22.95 3.08
C PHE A 27 -3.68 -22.88 3.82
N ALA A 28 -4.35 -21.72 3.75
CA ALA A 28 -5.70 -21.51 4.29
C ALA A 28 -6.67 -21.14 3.17
N TYR A 29 -7.75 -21.90 3.01
CA TYR A 29 -8.77 -21.64 1.99
C TYR A 29 -9.64 -20.43 2.35
N TYR A 30 -10.25 -19.83 1.34
CA TYR A 30 -11.43 -19.00 1.56
C TYR A 30 -12.67 -19.88 1.67
N VAL A 31 -13.41 -19.70 2.76
CA VAL A 31 -14.64 -20.43 3.08
C VAL A 31 -15.83 -19.47 3.14
N ASP A 32 -17.02 -20.00 2.88
CA ASP A 32 -18.30 -19.29 3.05
C ASP A 32 -18.78 -19.29 4.51
N GLU A 33 -20.02 -18.87 4.73
CA GLU A 33 -20.66 -18.84 6.05
C GLU A 33 -20.88 -20.23 6.66
N GLN A 34 -20.81 -21.29 5.84
CA GLN A 34 -20.97 -22.68 6.24
C GLN A 34 -19.61 -23.41 6.36
N ASP A 35 -18.49 -22.68 6.45
CA ASP A 35 -17.12 -23.22 6.49
C ASP A 35 -16.76 -24.07 5.24
N THR A 36 -17.50 -23.93 4.13
CA THR A 36 -17.25 -24.68 2.89
C THR A 36 -16.23 -23.95 2.00
N PRO A 37 -15.14 -24.61 1.57
CA PRO A 37 -14.11 -23.98 0.75
C PRO A 37 -14.65 -23.68 -0.65
N LEU A 38 -14.37 -22.47 -1.15
CA LEU A 38 -14.83 -22.05 -2.48
C LEU A 38 -14.17 -22.88 -3.59
N HIS A 39 -12.85 -23.04 -3.53
CA HIS A 39 -12.09 -23.87 -4.46
C HIS A 39 -10.71 -24.20 -3.86
N PRO A 40 -10.12 -25.40 -4.09
CA PRO A 40 -8.82 -25.79 -3.51
C PRO A 40 -7.64 -24.90 -3.91
N SER A 41 -7.74 -24.08 -4.95
CA SER A 41 -6.70 -23.10 -5.30
C SER A 41 -6.90 -21.73 -4.62
N VAL A 42 -8.09 -21.44 -4.09
CA VAL A 42 -8.48 -20.12 -3.57
C VAL A 42 -8.20 -20.04 -2.08
N GLY A 43 -7.17 -19.28 -1.73
CA GLY A 43 -6.68 -19.21 -0.37
C GLY A 43 -5.41 -18.38 -0.26
N ARG A 44 -4.84 -18.37 0.94
CA ARG A 44 -3.61 -17.64 1.26
C ARG A 44 -2.60 -18.57 1.93
N CYS A 45 -1.34 -18.46 1.51
CA CYS A 45 -0.22 -19.12 2.17
C CYS A 45 0.29 -18.30 3.36
N ASN A 46 0.59 -18.97 4.47
CA ASN A 46 1.13 -18.36 5.69
C ASN A 46 2.59 -17.90 5.51
N HIS A 47 3.31 -18.47 4.53
CA HIS A 47 4.66 -18.06 4.18
C HIS A 47 4.64 -16.78 3.33
N GLU A 48 4.18 -15.68 3.91
CA GLU A 48 3.99 -14.41 3.18
C GLU A 48 5.30 -13.86 2.61
N SER A 49 6.40 -13.98 3.36
CA SER A 49 7.71 -13.45 2.96
C SER A 49 8.45 -14.33 1.94
N SER A 50 8.23 -15.64 1.93
CA SER A 50 8.97 -16.58 1.07
C SER A 50 8.14 -17.14 -0.08
N CYS A 51 6.84 -17.37 0.10
CA CYS A 51 5.94 -17.86 -0.95
C CYS A 51 5.00 -16.76 -1.45
N GLY A 52 4.35 -16.02 -0.54
CA GLY A 52 3.44 -14.93 -0.89
C GLY A 52 2.18 -15.33 -1.67
N TYR A 53 1.92 -16.63 -1.85
CA TYR A 53 0.78 -17.10 -2.63
C TYR A 53 -0.54 -16.65 -2.00
N HIS A 54 -1.33 -15.88 -2.77
CA HIS A 54 -2.65 -15.40 -2.36
C HIS A 54 -3.58 -15.34 -3.57
N TYR A 55 -4.58 -16.21 -3.58
CA TYR A 55 -5.62 -16.22 -4.59
C TYR A 55 -6.96 -15.96 -3.92
N THR A 56 -7.55 -14.80 -4.22
CA THR A 56 -8.76 -14.29 -3.55
C THR A 56 -10.04 -14.73 -4.25
N PRO A 57 -11.19 -14.80 -3.53
CA PRO A 57 -12.49 -15.06 -4.14
C PRO A 57 -12.84 -14.05 -5.24
N LYS A 58 -12.40 -12.79 -5.10
CA LYS A 58 -12.60 -11.76 -6.14
C LYS A 58 -11.87 -12.08 -7.44
N GLN A 59 -10.69 -12.69 -7.39
CA GLN A 59 -9.97 -13.15 -8.57
C GLN A 59 -10.64 -14.39 -9.16
N TYR A 60 -11.02 -15.35 -8.32
CA TYR A 60 -11.75 -16.55 -8.75
C TYR A 60 -13.05 -16.21 -9.49
N PHE A 61 -13.92 -15.37 -8.93
CA PHE A 61 -15.16 -14.96 -9.59
C PHE A 61 -14.97 -14.00 -10.79
N ARG A 62 -13.75 -13.51 -11.03
CA ARG A 62 -13.41 -12.76 -12.24
C ARG A 62 -13.04 -13.71 -13.37
N GLU A 63 -12.32 -14.76 -13.05
CA GLU A 63 -11.83 -15.78 -13.99
C GLU A 63 -12.89 -16.84 -14.30
N HIS A 64 -13.84 -17.06 -13.38
CA HIS A 64 -14.98 -17.97 -13.50
C HIS A 64 -16.32 -17.22 -13.42
N PRO A 65 -16.67 -16.42 -14.44
CA PRO A 65 -17.95 -15.70 -14.49
C PRO A 65 -19.18 -16.63 -14.44
N GLU A 66 -19.04 -17.90 -14.86
CA GLU A 66 -20.06 -18.95 -14.79
C GLU A 66 -20.49 -19.30 -13.36
N CYS A 67 -19.61 -19.16 -12.36
CA CYS A 67 -19.91 -19.44 -10.96
C CYS A 67 -20.63 -18.29 -10.23
N ARG A 68 -20.88 -17.15 -10.90
CA ARG A 68 -21.71 -16.06 -10.35
C ARG A 68 -23.20 -16.29 -10.51
N ALA A 69 -23.60 -17.18 -11.43
CA ALA A 69 -24.96 -17.32 -11.90
C ALA A 69 -25.67 -18.55 -11.31
N THR A 70 -25.75 -18.65 -9.98
CA THR A 70 -26.79 -19.44 -9.32
C THR A 70 -27.29 -18.69 -8.10
N ASN A 71 -28.11 -17.67 -8.34
CA ASN A 71 -29.30 -17.37 -7.56
C ASN A 71 -29.96 -16.14 -8.19
N ASP A 72 -30.92 -16.44 -9.05
CA ASP A 72 -32.02 -15.55 -9.40
C ASP A 72 -32.53 -14.82 -8.16
N PHE A 73 -32.65 -13.49 -8.23
CA PHE A 73 -33.89 -12.78 -7.97
C PHE A 73 -33.73 -11.32 -8.40
N SER A 74 -34.55 -10.97 -9.38
CA SER A 74 -34.84 -9.68 -9.98
C SER A 74 -34.84 -8.50 -8.99
N SER A 75 -34.20 -7.39 -9.38
CA SER A 75 -34.92 -6.18 -9.84
C SER A 75 -34.04 -4.93 -9.80
N GLY A 76 -33.92 -4.29 -10.97
CA GLY A 76 -33.90 -2.83 -11.11
C GLY A 76 -32.65 -2.07 -10.66
N GLY A 77 -31.83 -1.62 -11.62
CA GLY A 77 -30.88 -0.55 -11.31
C GLY A 77 -29.81 -0.24 -12.35
N ARG A 78 -30.22 0.32 -13.48
CA ARG A 78 -29.43 1.10 -14.47
C ARG A 78 -28.18 0.44 -15.08
N LYS A 79 -28.31 0.12 -16.37
CA LYS A 79 -27.20 0.06 -17.34
C LYS A 79 -26.36 1.33 -17.24
N VAL A 80 -25.12 1.19 -16.81
CA VAL A 80 -24.06 2.12 -17.19
C VAL A 80 -23.21 1.38 -18.20
N GLU A 81 -23.29 1.82 -19.46
CA GLU A 81 -22.37 1.39 -20.51
C GLU A 81 -20.94 1.65 -20.05
N GLN A 82 -20.26 0.60 -19.57
CA GLN A 82 -18.82 0.65 -19.41
C GLN A 82 -18.22 0.29 -20.77
N LYS A 83 -17.76 1.33 -21.45
CA LYS A 83 -16.85 1.29 -22.60
C LYS A 83 -15.81 0.16 -22.40
N PRO A 84 -15.42 -0.60 -23.45
CA PRO A 84 -14.56 -1.76 -23.28
C PRO A 84 -13.28 -1.34 -22.54
N LYS A 85 -13.10 -1.83 -21.30
CA LYS A 85 -11.83 -1.67 -20.61
C LYS A 85 -10.83 -2.55 -21.33
N GLN A 86 -10.07 -1.92 -22.22
CA GLN A 86 -8.83 -2.47 -22.72
C GLN A 86 -8.06 -3.05 -21.54
N VAL A 87 -7.60 -4.28 -21.72
CA VAL A 87 -6.64 -4.94 -20.83
C VAL A 87 -5.40 -4.05 -20.82
N SER A 88 -5.33 -3.14 -19.87
CA SER A 88 -4.14 -2.34 -19.63
C SER A 88 -3.09 -3.30 -19.09
N GLN A 89 -2.04 -3.49 -19.90
CA GLN A 89 -0.70 -3.96 -19.54
C GLN A 89 -0.37 -3.71 -18.05
N PRO A 90 0.40 -4.58 -17.38
CA PRO A 90 0.76 -4.43 -15.96
C PRO A 90 1.07 -2.98 -15.66
N GLY A 91 0.19 -2.35 -14.89
CA GLY A 91 0.10 -0.89 -14.81
C GLY A 91 1.46 -0.30 -14.50
N ALA A 92 1.94 0.60 -15.37
CA ALA A 92 3.14 1.38 -15.10
C ALA A 92 3.05 1.89 -13.66
N ILE A 93 4.06 1.58 -12.84
CA ILE A 93 4.13 2.01 -11.43
C ILE A 93 3.73 3.49 -11.40
N GLY A 94 2.59 3.81 -10.78
CA GLY A 94 2.02 5.15 -10.78
C GLY A 94 2.97 6.09 -10.05
N TYR A 95 3.67 6.93 -10.81
CA TYR A 95 4.56 7.93 -10.24
C TYR A 95 3.76 9.13 -9.74
N ILE A 96 4.17 9.68 -8.60
CA ILE A 96 3.63 10.95 -8.12
C ILE A 96 4.20 12.07 -9.01
N PRO A 97 3.38 12.99 -9.52
CA PRO A 97 3.88 14.12 -10.30
C PRO A 97 4.89 14.98 -9.49
N PRO A 98 6.06 15.33 -10.06
CA PRO A 98 7.09 16.11 -9.35
C PRO A 98 6.60 17.46 -8.81
N HIS A 99 5.57 18.05 -9.40
CA HIS A 99 5.04 19.34 -8.94
C HIS A 99 4.49 19.28 -7.50
N TYR A 100 4.12 18.11 -6.98
CA TYR A 100 3.73 17.96 -5.57
C TYR A 100 4.92 18.06 -4.62
N VAL A 101 6.11 17.65 -5.07
CA VAL A 101 7.36 17.84 -4.33
C VAL A 101 7.65 19.33 -4.20
N GLU A 102 7.63 20.04 -5.33
CA GLU A 102 7.88 21.49 -5.35
C GLU A 102 6.83 22.27 -4.55
N LYS A 103 5.55 21.89 -4.65
CA LYS A 103 4.47 22.55 -3.91
C LYS A 103 4.55 22.32 -2.40
N SER A 104 5.05 21.16 -1.97
CA SER A 104 5.18 20.84 -0.54
C SER A 104 6.46 21.39 0.08
N LYS A 105 7.45 21.79 -0.72
CA LYS A 105 8.73 22.32 -0.25
C LYS A 105 8.52 23.52 0.65
N SER A 106 8.91 23.37 1.91
CA SER A 106 8.65 24.39 2.94
C SER A 106 9.59 24.19 4.12
N VAL A 107 9.93 25.31 4.75
CA VAL A 107 10.71 25.38 6.00
C VAL A 107 9.82 25.24 7.25
N HIS A 108 8.51 25.21 7.08
CA HIS A 108 7.53 25.22 8.16
C HIS A 108 7.15 23.80 8.60
N SER A 109 8.14 22.98 8.94
CA SER A 109 7.91 21.69 9.62
C SER A 109 8.62 21.68 10.97
N ASN A 110 8.08 20.93 11.92
CA ASN A 110 8.68 20.80 13.25
C ASN A 110 10.07 20.17 13.18
N PHE A 111 10.27 19.23 12.25
CA PHE A 111 11.59 18.69 11.94
C PHE A 111 12.57 19.80 11.53
N PHE A 112 12.13 20.71 10.66
CA PHE A 112 12.97 21.81 10.20
C PHE A 112 13.29 22.79 11.35
N CYS A 113 12.32 23.08 12.22
CA CYS A 113 12.54 23.88 13.43
C CYS A 113 13.59 23.24 14.35
N PHE A 114 13.45 21.94 14.64
CA PHE A 114 14.39 21.19 15.47
C PHE A 114 15.80 21.18 14.86
N ILE A 115 15.92 20.80 13.58
CA ILE A 115 17.22 20.77 12.89
C ILE A 115 17.83 22.18 12.80
N PHE A 116 17.03 23.22 12.59
CA PHE A 116 17.53 24.59 12.61
C PHE A 116 18.09 24.99 13.98
N SER A 117 17.38 24.68 15.06
CA SER A 117 17.86 24.91 16.44
C SER A 117 19.18 24.17 16.70
N LEU A 118 19.22 22.88 16.37
CA LEU A 118 20.39 22.03 16.51
C LEU A 118 21.58 22.57 15.71
N LEU A 119 21.41 22.82 14.41
CA LEU A 119 22.47 23.32 13.53
C LEU A 119 22.93 24.73 13.92
N THR A 120 22.05 25.58 14.45
CA THR A 120 22.44 26.90 14.93
C THR A 120 23.41 26.80 16.11
N SER A 121 23.19 25.83 17.01
CA SER A 121 24.10 25.55 18.12
C SER A 121 25.50 25.13 17.64
N TYR A 122 25.59 24.31 16.58
CA TYR A 122 26.87 23.80 16.07
C TYR A 122 27.58 24.72 15.07
N TYR A 123 26.83 25.31 14.14
CA TYR A 123 27.35 26.03 12.97
C TYR A 123 27.15 27.55 13.03
N GLY A 124 26.43 28.06 14.04
CA GLY A 124 26.16 29.48 14.21
C GLY A 124 25.53 30.12 12.97
N SER A 125 26.18 31.16 12.43
CA SER A 125 25.69 31.92 11.27
C SER A 125 25.56 31.09 9.99
N LYS A 126 26.30 29.98 9.86
CA LYS A 126 26.25 29.10 8.68
C LYS A 126 25.07 28.13 8.67
N ALA A 127 24.33 28.02 9.78
CA ALA A 127 23.21 27.08 9.88
C ALA A 127 22.14 27.29 8.81
N LYS A 128 21.84 28.56 8.48
CA LYS A 128 20.85 28.89 7.44
C LYS A 128 21.26 28.39 6.04
N GLU A 129 22.55 28.50 5.70
CA GLU A 129 23.06 28.05 4.40
C GLU A 129 23.03 26.52 4.29
N VAL A 130 23.49 25.83 5.33
CA VAL A 130 23.47 24.37 5.41
C VAL A 130 22.02 23.87 5.30
N LEU A 131 21.10 24.51 6.01
CA LEU A 131 19.72 24.08 6.04
C LEU A 131 18.98 24.33 4.72
N LYS A 132 19.27 25.45 4.04
CA LYS A 132 18.77 25.70 2.68
C LYS A 132 19.28 24.63 1.71
N ARG A 133 20.56 24.26 1.81
CA ARG A 133 21.14 23.17 1.00
C ARG A 133 20.43 21.84 1.26
N LEU A 134 20.20 21.49 2.53
CA LEU A 134 19.47 20.25 2.89
C LEU A 134 18.04 20.24 2.33
N LEU A 135 17.33 21.36 2.38
CA LEU A 135 15.98 21.49 1.82
C LEU A 135 15.97 21.26 0.30
N GLU A 136 17.00 21.73 -0.40
CA GLU A 136 17.15 21.59 -1.86
C GLU A 136 17.58 20.17 -2.26
N GLU A 137 18.57 19.61 -1.58
CA GLU A 137 19.14 18.29 -1.89
C GLU A 137 18.16 17.15 -1.56
N TYR A 138 17.55 17.19 -0.37
CA TYR A 138 16.61 16.15 0.08
C TYR A 138 15.16 16.43 -0.32
N ARG A 139 14.91 17.58 -0.96
CA ARG A 139 13.57 18.04 -1.39
C ARG A 139 12.51 17.92 -0.30
N LEU A 140 12.85 18.26 0.94
CA LEU A 140 11.94 18.07 2.08
C LEU A 140 10.65 18.88 1.89
N GLY A 141 9.51 18.23 2.11
CA GLY A 141 8.21 18.90 2.14
C GLY A 141 7.76 19.16 3.57
N ALA A 142 6.77 20.04 3.73
CA ALA A 142 6.00 20.18 4.96
C ALA A 142 4.51 20.04 4.69
N THR A 143 3.79 19.42 5.62
CA THR A 143 2.34 19.41 5.64
C THR A 143 1.81 20.66 6.34
N ARG A 144 0.48 20.87 6.32
CA ARG A 144 -0.15 22.03 6.97
C ARG A 144 -0.11 21.98 8.50
N ASP A 145 -0.04 20.78 9.04
CA ASP A 145 0.06 20.43 10.46
C ASP A 145 1.50 20.37 10.99
N GLY A 146 2.50 20.73 10.15
CA GLY A 146 3.90 20.83 10.56
C GLY A 146 4.69 19.52 10.48
N ALA A 147 4.13 18.45 9.92
CA ALA A 147 4.87 17.22 9.66
C ALA A 147 5.84 17.42 8.48
N VAL A 148 6.96 16.69 8.49
CA VAL A 148 7.89 16.68 7.35
C VAL A 148 7.54 15.56 6.38
N ILE A 149 7.73 15.83 5.09
CA ILE A 149 7.57 14.86 4.01
C ILE A 149 8.95 14.51 3.45
N PHE A 150 9.36 13.25 3.62
CA PHE A 150 10.55 12.68 2.98
C PHE A 150 10.15 11.99 1.68
N TRP A 151 10.40 12.66 0.56
CA TRP A 151 10.10 12.12 -0.76
C TRP A 151 11.07 11.00 -1.16
N GLN A 152 10.53 9.91 -1.67
CA GLN A 152 11.30 8.80 -2.23
C GLN A 152 11.37 8.96 -3.74
N ILE A 153 12.51 9.45 -4.22
CA ILE A 153 12.77 9.76 -5.62
C ILE A 153 13.81 8.75 -6.12
N ASP A 154 13.52 8.08 -7.22
CA ASP A 154 14.45 7.10 -7.79
C ASP A 154 15.56 7.76 -8.63
N SER A 155 16.49 6.94 -9.11
CA SER A 155 17.60 7.37 -9.96
C SER A 155 17.17 8.02 -11.29
N ASN A 156 15.94 7.81 -11.73
CA ASN A 156 15.35 8.42 -12.93
C ASN A 156 14.57 9.71 -12.61
N ASN A 157 14.76 10.29 -11.42
CA ASN A 157 14.04 11.46 -10.92
C ASN A 157 12.51 11.27 -10.86
N LYS A 158 12.04 10.03 -10.74
CA LYS A 158 10.61 9.75 -10.60
C LYS A 158 10.23 9.60 -9.14
N VAL A 159 9.17 10.28 -8.73
CA VAL A 159 8.67 10.25 -7.35
C VAL A 159 7.86 8.98 -7.16
N ARG A 160 8.32 8.09 -6.29
CA ARG A 160 7.68 6.80 -5.99
C ARG A 160 6.64 6.94 -4.89
N THR A 161 6.98 7.67 -3.82
CA THR A 161 6.12 7.90 -2.66
C THR A 161 6.70 9.03 -1.80
N GLY A 162 6.04 9.39 -0.70
CA GLY A 162 6.54 10.30 0.34
C GLY A 162 6.18 9.77 1.72
N LYS A 163 7.14 9.78 2.65
CA LYS A 163 6.91 9.43 4.06
C LYS A 163 6.61 10.69 4.86
N VAL A 164 5.44 10.75 5.48
CA VAL A 164 5.05 11.85 6.37
C VAL A 164 5.38 11.45 7.79
N ILE A 165 6.17 12.26 8.48
CA ILE A 165 6.59 12.01 9.86
C ILE A 165 6.41 13.29 10.67
N GLN A 166 5.73 13.18 11.81
CA GLN A 166 5.59 14.26 12.77
C GLN A 166 6.77 14.21 13.74
N TYR A 167 7.37 15.37 14.00
CA TYR A 167 8.41 15.54 14.99
C TYR A 167 7.97 16.55 16.05
N ASN A 168 8.48 16.41 17.25
CA ASN A 168 8.47 17.46 18.26
C ASN A 168 9.57 18.50 17.91
N PRO A 169 9.23 19.79 17.79
CA PRO A 169 10.21 20.82 17.42
C PRO A 169 11.28 21.08 18.48
N GLU A 170 11.06 20.71 19.73
CA GLU A 170 11.98 20.97 20.85
C GLU A 170 13.09 19.91 20.97
N ASP A 171 12.72 18.63 20.90
CA ASP A 171 13.62 17.50 21.18
C ASP A 171 13.81 16.54 19.99
N GLY A 172 13.02 16.67 18.92
CA GLY A 172 13.13 15.86 17.72
C GLY A 172 12.61 14.43 17.86
N HIS A 173 11.78 14.14 18.88
CA HIS A 173 11.06 12.87 19.01
C HIS A 173 9.85 12.74 18.06
#